data_AF-A0A484BIY3-F1
#
_entry.id   AF-A0A484BIY3-F1
#
_cell.length_a   1.000
_cell.length_b   1.000
_cell.length_c   1.000
_cell.angle_alpha   90.00
_cell.angle_beta   90.00
_cell.angle_gamma   90.00
#
_symmetry.space_group_name_H-M   'P 1'
#
loop_
_entity.id
_entity.type
_entity.pdbx_description
1 polymer ?
#
loop_
_entity_poly.entity_id
_entity_poly.type
_entity_poly.pdbx_seq_one_letter_code
_entity_poly.pdbx_strand_id
1 'polypeptide(L)'
;MAESHLSLGNNSALHTSAVCCRVQSGRYRITVKRDRPLTYEMANPPHFIGHRKSWNSWNTSTLKDALRPSQTAIEDVFIRKFITGTWHALVCSEIIIKRQHNMIRIAAIIRQAIHPRKMYFLIGYTEELLSYWMQCPVTLELQTVADKKDVVFKYI
;
A
#
# COMPACT_ATOMS: atom_id res chain seq x y z
N MET A 1 -39.43 -30.66 -37.36
CA MET A 1 -38.12 -31.32 -37.57
C MET A 1 -37.32 -30.38 -38.45
N ALA A 2 -36.20 -29.87 -37.91
CA ALA A 2 -35.13 -29.07 -38.53
C ALA A 2 -35.49 -27.67 -39.08
N GLU A 3 -34.70 -26.61 -38.94
CA GLU A 3 -33.46 -26.32 -38.21
C GLU A 3 -33.34 -24.79 -38.20
N SER A 4 -33.22 -24.17 -37.02
CA SER A 4 -32.92 -22.74 -36.91
C SER A 4 -31.43 -22.52 -37.18
N HIS A 5 -31.06 -21.96 -38.32
CA HIS A 5 -29.70 -21.53 -38.60
C HIS A 5 -29.31 -20.38 -37.64
N LEU A 6 -28.66 -20.73 -36.53
CA LEU A 6 -27.90 -19.79 -35.71
C LEU A 6 -26.70 -19.31 -36.52
N SER A 7 -26.76 -18.09 -37.05
CA SER A 7 -25.56 -17.40 -37.52
C SER A 7 -24.68 -17.11 -36.30
N LEU A 8 -23.63 -17.91 -36.10
CA LEU A 8 -22.50 -17.56 -35.24
C LEU A 8 -21.83 -16.33 -35.85
N GLY A 9 -22.24 -15.15 -35.39
CA GLY A 9 -21.56 -13.90 -35.66
C GLY A 9 -20.14 -14.02 -35.13
N ASN A 10 -19.21 -14.29 -36.04
CA ASN A 10 -17.79 -14.33 -35.74
C ASN A 10 -17.33 -12.89 -35.48
N ASN A 11 -17.51 -12.40 -34.25
CA ASN A 11 -16.98 -11.13 -33.80
C ASN A 11 -15.47 -11.26 -33.55
N SER A 12 -14.72 -11.70 -34.56
CA SER A 12 -13.28 -11.53 -34.62
C SER A 12 -12.99 -10.09 -35.05
N ALA A 13 -13.10 -9.16 -34.10
CA ALA A 13 -12.70 -7.78 -34.35
C ALA A 13 -11.18 -7.72 -34.56
N LEU A 14 -10.75 -7.52 -35.81
CA LEU A 14 -9.36 -7.18 -36.13
C LEU A 14 -9.08 -5.78 -35.58
N HIS A 15 -8.30 -5.72 -34.50
CA HIS A 15 -7.81 -4.45 -33.95
C HIS A 15 -6.69 -3.92 -34.86
N THR A 16 -7.03 -3.11 -35.86
CA THR A 16 -6.09 -2.55 -36.85
C THR A 16 -5.29 -1.34 -36.35
N SER A 17 -5.59 -0.83 -35.15
CA SER A 17 -4.82 0.26 -34.56
C SER A 17 -3.63 -0.27 -33.75
N ALA A 18 -2.51 0.46 -33.75
CA ALA A 18 -1.35 0.11 -32.93
C ALA A 18 -1.75 0.05 -31.46
N VAL A 19 -1.33 -1.02 -30.75
CA VAL A 19 -1.58 -1.15 -29.30
C VAL A 19 -0.95 0.05 -28.60
N CYS A 20 -1.78 0.94 -28.09
CA CYS A 20 -1.34 2.10 -27.34
C CYS A 20 -0.83 1.61 -25.97
N CYS A 21 0.46 1.29 -25.85
CA CYS A 21 1.11 0.83 -24.62
C CYS A 21 1.19 1.94 -23.56
N ARG A 22 0.04 2.38 -23.04
CA ARG A 22 -0.02 3.37 -21.97
C ARG A 22 0.44 2.75 -20.66
N VAL A 23 1.51 3.28 -20.09
CA VAL A 23 2.03 2.86 -18.77
C VAL A 23 0.96 3.04 -17.68
N GLN A 24 0.48 1.93 -17.12
CA GLN A 24 -0.55 1.89 -16.06
C GLN A 24 0.01 1.74 -14.64
N SER A 25 1.26 1.29 -14.50
CA SER A 25 1.84 0.97 -13.18
C SER A 25 1.87 2.19 -12.25
N GLY A 26 1.30 2.03 -11.05
CA GLY A 26 1.27 3.06 -10.00
C GLY A 26 0.58 4.36 -10.39
N ARG A 27 -0.37 4.32 -11.34
CA ARG A 27 -1.13 5.49 -11.80
C ARG A 27 -2.62 5.27 -11.58
N TYR A 28 -3.27 6.27 -10.99
CA TYR A 28 -4.72 6.30 -10.89
C TYR A 28 -5.34 7.03 -12.08
N ARG A 29 -6.34 6.41 -12.71
CA ARG A 29 -7.08 7.02 -13.82
C ARG A 29 -7.98 8.12 -13.31
N ILE A 30 -7.93 9.27 -13.99
CA ILE A 30 -8.79 10.43 -13.74
C ILE A 30 -10.24 10.01 -13.91
N THR A 31 -11.09 10.36 -12.95
CA THR A 31 -12.52 10.09 -12.98
C THR A 31 -13.24 11.22 -13.71
N VAL A 32 -14.38 10.92 -14.35
CA VAL A 32 -15.13 11.93 -15.12
C VAL A 32 -15.57 13.10 -14.23
N LYS A 33 -15.98 12.81 -13.01
CA LYS A 33 -16.48 13.81 -12.05
C LYS A 33 -15.41 14.44 -11.16
N ARG A 34 -14.19 13.90 -11.19
CA ARG A 34 -13.08 14.29 -10.31
C ARG A 34 -13.35 14.14 -8.82
N ASP A 35 -14.12 13.12 -8.44
CA ASP A 35 -14.59 12.92 -7.06
C ASP A 35 -13.64 12.04 -6.22
N ARG A 36 -12.64 11.40 -6.84
CA ARG A 36 -11.82 10.40 -6.14
C ARG A 36 -10.70 11.08 -5.34
N PRO A 37 -10.69 10.96 -4.00
CA PRO A 37 -9.60 11.50 -3.19
C PRO A 37 -8.35 10.62 -3.30
N LEU A 38 -7.18 11.25 -3.42
CA LEU A 38 -5.88 10.59 -3.37
C LEU A 38 -5.02 11.17 -2.25
N THR A 39 -4.27 10.30 -1.58
CA THR A 39 -3.19 10.70 -0.67
C THR A 39 -1.98 11.17 -1.47
N TYR A 40 -1.04 11.83 -0.80
CA TYR A 40 0.20 12.30 -1.42
C TYR A 40 0.98 11.18 -2.12
N GLU A 41 1.10 10.02 -1.48
CA GLU A 41 1.80 8.84 -2.01
C GLU A 41 1.12 8.25 -3.25
N MET A 42 -0.22 8.22 -3.27
CA MET A 42 -1.03 7.76 -4.42
C MET A 42 -1.01 8.75 -5.58
N ALA A 43 -0.92 10.04 -5.29
CA ALA A 43 -0.96 11.11 -6.28
C ALA A 43 0.27 11.16 -7.19
N ASN A 44 1.41 10.64 -6.71
CA ASN A 44 2.70 10.71 -7.37
C ASN A 44 3.02 9.39 -8.10
N PRO A 45 3.19 9.40 -9.44
CA PRO A 45 3.54 8.20 -10.21
C PRO A 45 4.95 7.66 -9.88
N PRO A 46 5.25 6.40 -10.24
CA PRO A 46 6.49 5.71 -9.81
C PRO A 46 7.80 6.40 -10.24
N HIS A 47 7.84 7.07 -11.38
CA HIS A 47 9.05 7.76 -11.86
C HIS A 47 9.43 9.00 -11.03
N PHE A 48 8.59 9.44 -10.08
CA PHE A 48 8.93 10.50 -9.13
C PHE A 48 9.45 9.97 -7.78
N ILE A 49 9.69 8.66 -7.66
CA ILE A 49 10.41 8.10 -6.51
C ILE A 49 11.84 8.66 -6.51
N GLY A 50 12.26 9.23 -5.37
CA GLY A 50 13.54 9.92 -5.22
C GLY A 50 13.50 11.43 -5.56
N HIS A 51 12.39 11.92 -6.13
CA HIS A 51 12.23 13.35 -6.46
C HIS A 51 11.12 14.03 -5.65
N ARG A 52 9.90 13.49 -5.72
CA ARG A 52 8.73 14.03 -5.00
C ARG A 52 8.30 13.09 -3.88
N LYS A 53 8.34 11.78 -4.13
CA LYS A 53 8.01 10.75 -3.13
C LYS A 53 9.27 9.98 -2.77
N SER A 54 9.30 9.48 -1.54
CA SER A 54 10.41 8.68 -1.04
C SER A 54 10.04 7.20 -1.00
N TRP A 55 10.87 6.38 -0.35
CA TRP A 55 10.62 4.96 -0.14
C TRP A 55 9.78 4.71 1.11
N ASN A 56 8.86 3.74 1.01
CA ASN A 56 8.00 3.32 2.13
C ASN A 56 8.69 2.29 3.04
N SER A 57 9.84 1.75 2.63
CA SER A 57 10.68 0.89 3.46
C SER A 57 12.11 1.41 3.40
N TRP A 58 12.71 1.60 4.57
CA TRP A 58 14.09 2.03 4.75
C TRP A 58 14.87 0.92 5.42
N ASN A 59 15.85 0.37 4.70
CA ASN A 59 16.72 -0.70 5.15
C ASN A 59 18.06 -0.66 4.40
N THR A 60 19.00 -1.50 4.78
CA THR A 60 20.31 -1.62 4.15
C THR A 60 20.41 -2.80 3.17
N SER A 61 19.39 -3.65 3.05
CA SER A 61 19.48 -4.94 2.35
C SER A 61 19.52 -4.84 0.83
N THR A 62 19.16 -3.68 0.27
CA THR A 62 19.22 -3.40 -1.18
C THR A 62 20.50 -2.64 -1.58
N LEU A 63 21.39 -2.34 -0.63
CA LEU A 63 22.68 -1.74 -0.96
C LEU A 63 23.56 -2.74 -1.73
N LYS A 64 24.54 -2.22 -2.47
CA LYS A 64 25.54 -3.06 -3.15
C LYS A 64 26.23 -3.96 -2.12
N ASP A 65 26.31 -5.25 -2.41
CA ASP A 65 26.93 -6.28 -1.56
C ASP A 65 26.21 -6.50 -0.21
N ALA A 66 24.98 -6.01 -0.06
CA ALA A 66 24.20 -6.24 1.14
C ALA A 66 23.62 -7.67 1.21
N LEU A 67 23.28 -8.06 2.44
CA LEU A 67 22.79 -9.39 2.75
C LEU A 67 21.26 -9.42 2.80
N ARG A 68 20.69 -10.58 2.44
CA ARG A 68 19.28 -10.96 2.67
C ARG A 68 18.19 -10.04 2.05
N PRO A 69 18.31 -9.53 0.80
CA PRO A 69 17.28 -8.66 0.20
C PRO A 69 15.91 -9.35 0.09
N SER A 70 15.89 -10.63 -0.25
CA SER A 70 14.65 -11.41 -0.42
C SER A 70 13.89 -11.58 0.90
N GLN A 71 14.59 -11.87 1.99
CA GLN A 71 13.96 -12.09 3.30
C GLN A 71 13.36 -10.79 3.84
N THR A 72 14.10 -9.68 3.76
CA THR A 72 13.58 -8.36 4.17
C THR A 72 12.34 -7.97 3.36
N ALA A 73 12.31 -8.26 2.06
CA ALA A 73 11.14 -7.96 1.22
C ALA A 73 9.91 -8.79 1.62
N ILE A 74 10.07 -10.08 1.92
CA ILE A 74 8.98 -10.97 2.37
C ILE A 74 8.42 -10.48 3.71
N GLU A 75 9.30 -10.17 4.64
CA GLU A 75 8.96 -9.62 5.95
C GLU A 75 8.20 -8.29 5.85
N ASP A 76 8.64 -7.36 5.00
CA ASP A 76 7.98 -6.07 4.80
C ASP A 76 6.57 -6.25 4.20
N VAL A 77 6.39 -7.18 3.26
CA VAL A 77 5.07 -7.50 2.70
C VAL A 77 4.17 -8.13 3.77
N PHE A 78 4.71 -9.01 4.60
CA PHE A 78 3.99 -9.61 5.72
C PHE A 78 3.52 -8.54 6.71
N ILE A 79 4.41 -7.67 7.18
CA ILE A 79 4.08 -6.58 8.12
C ILE A 79 2.97 -5.69 7.55
N ARG A 80 3.04 -5.32 6.26
CA ARG A 80 2.01 -4.50 5.62
C ARG A 80 0.65 -5.17 5.62
N LYS A 81 0.58 -6.46 5.26
CA LYS A 81 -0.67 -7.23 5.25
C LYS A 81 -1.20 -7.42 6.67
N PHE A 82 -0.34 -7.75 7.62
CA PHE A 82 -0.68 -7.94 9.01
C PHE A 82 -1.29 -6.66 9.62
N ILE A 83 -0.65 -5.51 9.43
CA ILE A 83 -1.17 -4.22 9.92
C ILE A 83 -2.47 -3.85 9.24
N THR A 84 -2.57 -4.02 7.92
CA THR A 84 -3.83 -3.72 7.19
C THR A 84 -4.99 -4.59 7.65
N GLY A 85 -4.72 -5.84 8.05
CA GLY A 85 -5.70 -6.76 8.61
C GLY A 85 -6.09 -6.45 10.06
N THR A 86 -5.12 -6.22 10.93
CA THR A 86 -5.33 -5.95 12.36
C THR A 86 -5.91 -4.57 12.61
N TRP A 87 -5.39 -3.55 11.93
CA TRP A 87 -5.86 -2.15 11.98
C TRP A 87 -6.89 -1.89 10.89
N HIS A 88 -7.96 -2.69 10.90
CA HIS A 88 -8.95 -2.73 9.82
C HIS A 88 -9.62 -1.37 9.59
N ALA A 89 -9.47 -0.83 8.37
CA ALA A 89 -10.01 0.46 7.94
C ALA A 89 -9.61 1.65 8.85
N LEU A 90 -8.54 1.52 9.62
CA LEU A 90 -8.00 2.59 10.49
C LEU A 90 -6.82 3.31 9.85
N VAL A 91 -6.01 2.57 9.08
CA VAL A 91 -4.86 3.09 8.36
C VAL A 91 -5.32 4.01 7.23
N CYS A 92 -4.83 5.26 7.24
CA CYS A 92 -5.23 6.30 6.29
C CYS A 92 -4.26 6.45 5.12
N SER A 93 -2.96 6.28 5.36
CA SER A 93 -1.88 6.33 4.38
C SER A 93 -1.14 5.00 4.28
N GLU A 94 -0.25 4.87 3.31
CA GLU A 94 0.69 3.76 3.21
C GLU A 94 1.56 3.67 4.47
N ILE A 95 1.85 2.43 4.88
CA ILE A 95 2.66 2.13 6.07
C ILE A 95 4.13 2.37 5.76
N ILE A 96 4.85 3.02 6.67
CA ILE A 96 6.29 3.28 6.55
C ILE A 96 7.03 2.33 7.48
N ILE A 97 7.98 1.56 6.95
CA ILE A 97 8.80 0.63 7.72
C ILE A 97 10.22 1.19 7.76
N LYS A 98 10.78 1.33 8.95
CA LYS A 98 12.16 1.79 9.16
C LYS A 98 12.90 0.69 9.92
N ARG A 99 13.98 0.19 9.34
CA ARG A 99 14.85 -0.82 9.97
C ARG A 99 16.14 -0.14 10.40
N GLN A 100 16.36 -0.08 11.72
CA GLN A 100 17.55 0.49 12.33
C GLN A 100 18.26 -0.63 13.09
N HIS A 101 19.32 -1.16 12.51
CA HIS A 101 19.99 -2.35 13.04
C HIS A 101 18.98 -3.50 13.27
N ASN A 102 18.88 -4.04 14.49
CA ASN A 102 17.95 -5.09 14.85
C ASN A 102 16.53 -4.57 15.21
N MET A 103 16.31 -3.26 15.23
CA MET A 103 15.01 -2.68 15.59
C MET A 103 14.17 -2.40 14.34
N ILE A 104 12.91 -2.81 14.37
CA ILE A 104 11.92 -2.46 13.34
C ILE A 104 10.96 -1.43 13.90
N ARG A 105 10.96 -0.23 13.31
CA ARG A 105 10.03 0.85 13.65
C ARG A 105 8.99 0.95 12.55
N ILE A 106 7.73 0.76 12.92
CA ILE A 106 6.61 0.79 11.97
C ILE A 106 5.82 2.05 12.21
N ALA A 107 5.82 2.94 11.22
CA ALA A 107 5.11 4.20 11.27
C ALA A 107 3.83 4.17 10.41
N ALA A 108 2.73 4.65 10.97
CA ALA A 108 1.45 4.72 10.28
C ALA A 108 0.60 5.92 10.72
N ILE A 109 -0.15 6.47 9.76
CA ILE A 109 -1.18 7.49 10.03
C ILE A 109 -2.53 6.80 10.18
N ILE A 110 -3.19 7.05 11.30
CA ILE A 110 -4.40 6.34 11.72
C ILE A 110 -5.54 7.33 12.00
N ARG A 111 -6.77 6.99 11.59
CA ARG A 111 -7.96 7.76 11.96
C ARG A 111 -8.45 7.43 13.37
N GLN A 112 -8.94 8.43 14.09
CA GLN A 112 -9.50 8.30 15.44
C GLN A 112 -10.93 7.70 15.44
N ALA A 113 -11.12 6.53 14.84
CA ALA A 113 -12.44 5.88 14.75
C ALA A 113 -12.76 4.95 15.94
N ILE A 114 -11.76 4.60 16.76
CA ILE A 114 -11.91 3.70 17.90
C ILE A 114 -11.51 4.40 19.20
N HIS A 115 -12.06 3.91 20.33
CA HIS A 115 -11.72 4.43 21.64
C HIS A 115 -10.22 4.23 21.95
N PRO A 116 -9.53 5.22 22.56
CA PRO A 116 -8.08 5.16 22.82
C PRO A 116 -7.61 3.89 23.53
N ARG A 117 -8.36 3.40 24.53
CA ARG A 117 -8.07 2.14 25.22
C ARG A 117 -7.92 0.93 24.27
N LYS A 118 -8.77 0.80 23.25
CA LYS A 118 -8.65 -0.28 22.25
C LYS A 118 -7.43 -0.06 21.35
N MET A 119 -7.12 1.20 21.06
CA MET A 119 -5.93 1.56 20.28
C MET A 119 -4.65 1.16 21.01
N TYR A 120 -4.52 1.50 22.30
CA TYR A 120 -3.38 1.08 23.12
C TYR A 120 -3.27 -0.44 23.28
N PHE A 121 -4.41 -1.15 23.40
CA PHE A 121 -4.42 -2.60 23.38
C PHE A 121 -3.87 -3.16 22.05
N LEU A 122 -4.32 -2.62 20.92
CA LEU A 122 -3.83 -3.05 19.60
C LEU A 122 -2.35 -2.77 19.44
N ILE A 123 -1.84 -1.63 19.90
CA ILE A 123 -0.40 -1.31 19.89
C ILE A 123 0.38 -2.43 20.58
N GLY A 124 0.08 -2.71 21.84
CA GLY A 124 0.78 -3.76 22.61
C GLY A 124 0.65 -5.14 21.98
N TYR A 125 -0.55 -5.51 21.51
CA TYR A 125 -0.78 -6.76 20.79
C TYR A 125 0.12 -6.89 19.56
N THR A 126 0.21 -5.83 18.74
CA THR A 126 1.01 -5.87 17.52
C THR A 126 2.51 -5.81 17.77
N GLU A 127 2.98 -5.05 18.76
CA GLU A 127 4.41 -4.99 19.12
C GLU A 127 4.88 -6.35 19.66
N GLU A 128 4.16 -6.93 20.61
CA GLU A 128 4.52 -8.23 21.20
C GLU A 128 4.48 -9.35 20.15
N LEU A 129 3.38 -9.47 19.39
CA LEU A 129 3.24 -10.56 18.42
C LEU A 129 4.30 -10.49 17.33
N LEU A 130 4.58 -9.31 16.79
CA LEU A 130 5.62 -9.15 15.76
C LEU A 130 7.02 -9.36 16.35
N SER A 131 7.24 -8.96 17.61
CA SER A 131 8.52 -9.19 18.30
C SER A 131 8.81 -10.68 18.44
N TYR A 132 7.84 -11.47 18.91
CA TYR A 132 7.98 -12.93 19.00
C TYR A 132 8.10 -13.61 17.64
N TRP A 133 7.36 -13.16 16.63
CA TRP A 133 7.42 -13.79 15.31
C TRP A 133 8.76 -13.56 14.61
N MET A 134 9.25 -12.32 14.65
CA MET A 134 10.44 -11.88 13.92
C MET A 134 11.73 -12.02 14.73
N GLN A 135 11.62 -12.34 16.04
CA GLN A 135 12.73 -12.45 16.98
C GLN A 135 13.54 -11.15 17.08
N CYS A 136 12.87 -10.01 16.95
CA CYS A 136 13.50 -8.69 16.98
C CYS A 136 12.57 -7.66 17.64
N PRO A 137 13.10 -6.65 18.36
CA PRO A 137 12.28 -5.61 18.95
C PRO A 137 11.55 -4.79 17.88
N VAL A 138 10.22 -4.70 18.02
CA VAL A 138 9.34 -3.94 17.13
C VAL A 138 8.69 -2.79 17.91
N THR A 139 8.68 -1.59 17.33
CA THR A 139 8.05 -0.40 17.91
C THR A 139 7.10 0.25 16.91
N LEU A 140 5.89 0.59 17.35
CA LEU A 140 4.87 1.25 16.54
C LEU A 140 4.85 2.77 16.79
N GLU A 141 5.01 3.52 15.71
CA GLU A 141 4.95 4.97 15.68
C GLU A 141 3.63 5.41 15.03
N LEU A 142 2.62 5.65 15.85
CA LEU A 142 1.29 6.00 15.35
C LEU A 142 1.06 7.50 15.44
N GLN A 143 0.68 8.08 14.31
CA GLN A 143 0.16 9.44 14.26
C GLN A 143 -1.35 9.39 14.03
N THR A 144 -2.11 10.07 14.89
CA THR A 144 -3.57 10.07 14.79
C THR A 144 -4.08 11.29 14.05
N VAL A 145 -5.17 11.11 13.30
CA VAL A 145 -5.86 12.14 12.52
C VAL A 145 -7.36 12.03 12.80
N ALA A 146 -8.07 13.15 12.84
CA ALA A 146 -9.51 13.16 13.10
C ALA A 146 -10.27 12.45 11.98
N ASP A 147 -10.08 12.91 10.74
CA ASP A 147 -10.78 12.39 9.57
C ASP A 147 -9.85 11.91 8.46
N LYS A 148 -10.31 10.93 7.68
CA LYS A 148 -9.57 10.46 6.49
C LYS A 148 -9.40 11.56 5.44
N LYS A 149 -10.25 12.59 5.48
CA LYS A 149 -10.20 13.75 4.58
C LYS A 149 -8.94 14.59 4.79
N ASP A 150 -8.40 14.62 6.00
CA ASP A 150 -7.24 15.46 6.33
C ASP A 150 -5.94 14.93 5.67
N VAL A 151 -5.94 13.67 5.21
CA VAL A 151 -4.80 13.03 4.51
C VAL A 151 -4.94 13.15 2.99
N VAL A 152 -6.02 13.77 2.49
CA VAL A 152 -6.27 13.93 1.05
C VAL A 152 -5.39 15.05 0.51
N PHE A 153 -4.62 14.74 -0.53
CA PHE A 153 -3.75 15.70 -1.21
C PHE A 153 -4.41 16.32 -2.44
N LYS A 154 -5.09 15.50 -3.26
CA LYS A 154 -5.78 15.97 -4.47
C LYS A 154 -6.97 15.09 -4.82
N TYR A 155 -7.90 15.66 -5.56
CA TYR A 155 -9.03 14.95 -6.16
C TYR A 155 -8.79 14.73 -7.66
N ILE A 156 -9.11 13.53 -8.17
CA ILE A 156 -8.94 13.15 -9.58
C ILE A 156 -10.16 12.50 -10.19
#